data_AF-A0A943SAU5-F1
#
_entry.id   AF-A0A943SAU5-F1
#
_cell.length_a   1.000
_cell.length_b   1.000
_cell.length_c   1.000
_cell.angle_alpha   90.00
_cell.angle_beta   90.00
_cell.angle_gamma   90.00
#
_symmetry.space_group_name_H-M   'P 1'
#
loop_
_entity.id
_entity.type
_entity.pdbx_description
1 polymer ?
#
loop_
_entity_poly.entity_id
_entity_poly.type
_entity_poly.pdbx_seq_one_letter_code
_entity_poly.pdbx_strand_id
1 'polypeptide(L)'
;MKKGIRISIISIIVIGLLLAAIFISKSGGSKISEGTYYIENCEAYPNAYITVSNNEIQFHNIDLNALYRKEQLENYNKLVERGTIAKLSDSVLNQVSDLNYLFVSNAWEINYDEVVMDKNGTFTYVYFCMVPDTYFGKVIQYDSLRKTIQLNDEDVDKILVFKE
;
A
#
# COMPACT_ATOMS: atom_id res chain seq x y z
N MET A 1 -37.25 -38.58 4.30
CA MET A 1 -36.28 -37.90 5.20
C MET A 1 -37.02 -36.88 6.05
N LYS A 2 -37.10 -37.10 7.37
CA LYS A 2 -37.87 -36.26 8.30
C LYS A 2 -37.38 -34.81 8.20
N LYS A 3 -38.30 -33.84 8.12
CA LYS A 3 -38.02 -32.40 7.92
C LYS A 3 -36.88 -31.86 8.81
N GLY A 4 -36.71 -32.41 10.03
CA GLY A 4 -35.62 -32.06 10.95
C GLY A 4 -34.20 -32.40 10.47
N ILE A 5 -34.01 -33.47 9.68
CA ILE A 5 -32.67 -33.85 9.15
C ILE A 5 -32.25 -32.91 8.02
N ARG A 6 -33.19 -32.50 7.15
CA ARG A 6 -32.91 -31.53 6.07
C ARG A 6 -32.62 -30.13 6.63
N ILE A 7 -33.34 -29.69 7.66
CA ILE A 7 -33.08 -28.39 8.31
C ILE A 7 -31.71 -28.40 9.01
N SER A 8 -31.36 -29.48 9.72
CA SER A 8 -30.06 -29.58 10.41
C SER A 8 -28.87 -29.53 9.45
N ILE A 9 -28.96 -30.18 8.27
CA ILE A 9 -27.88 -30.15 7.26
C ILE A 9 -27.73 -28.75 6.64
N ILE A 10 -28.85 -28.06 6.36
CA ILE A 10 -28.82 -26.70 5.81
C ILE A 10 -28.18 -25.73 6.82
N SER A 11 -28.51 -25.84 8.11
CA SER A 11 -27.91 -25.02 9.16
C SER A 11 -26.40 -25.23 9.27
N ILE A 12 -25.90 -26.46 9.16
CA ILE A 12 -24.45 -26.75 9.20
C ILE A 12 -23.72 -26.13 8.00
N ILE A 13 -24.31 -26.18 6.80
CA ILE A 13 -23.71 -25.58 5.59
C ILE A 13 -23.68 -24.05 5.71
N VAL A 14 -24.75 -23.42 6.19
CA VAL A 14 -24.82 -21.97 6.39
C VAL A 14 -23.82 -21.51 7.47
N ILE A 15 -23.69 -22.27 8.57
CA ILE A 15 -22.69 -22.01 9.61
C ILE A 15 -21.27 -22.23 9.05
N GLY A 16 -21.04 -23.25 8.23
CA GLY A 16 -19.75 -23.48 7.57
C GLY A 16 -19.36 -22.35 6.60
N LEU A 17 -20.32 -21.83 5.83
CA LEU A 17 -20.13 -20.67 4.94
C LEU A 17 -19.89 -19.37 5.74
N LEU A 18 -20.62 -19.16 6.84
CA LEU A 18 -20.40 -18.03 7.75
C LEU A 18 -19.03 -18.13 8.44
N LEU A 19 -18.63 -19.31 8.90
CA LEU A 19 -17.33 -19.55 9.50
C LEU A 19 -16.21 -19.39 8.48
N ALA A 20 -16.37 -19.83 7.23
CA ALA A 20 -15.42 -19.59 6.15
C ALA A 20 -15.32 -18.10 5.81
N ALA A 21 -16.44 -17.36 5.76
CA ALA A 21 -16.45 -15.91 5.55
C ALA A 21 -15.81 -15.14 6.74
N ILE A 22 -16.02 -15.61 7.97
CA ILE A 22 -15.35 -15.08 9.17
C ILE A 22 -13.85 -15.43 9.15
N PHE A 23 -13.49 -16.64 8.72
CA PHE A 23 -12.09 -17.03 8.57
C PHE A 23 -11.43 -16.16 7.51
N ILE A 24 -12.02 -16.00 6.32
CA ILE A 24 -11.52 -15.13 5.25
C ILE A 24 -11.42 -13.66 5.70
N SER A 25 -12.38 -13.15 6.48
CA SER A 25 -12.32 -11.78 7.03
C SER A 25 -11.36 -11.60 8.21
N LYS A 26 -10.94 -12.70 8.86
CA LYS A 26 -9.88 -12.74 9.88
C LYS A 26 -8.50 -13.16 9.33
N SER A 27 -8.46 -13.85 8.19
CA SER A 27 -7.27 -14.43 7.56
C SER A 27 -6.80 -13.66 6.33
N GLY A 28 -7.52 -12.62 5.91
CA GLY A 28 -6.93 -11.52 5.16
C GLY A 28 -5.91 -10.87 6.10
N GLY A 29 -4.70 -11.42 6.14
CA GLY A 29 -3.63 -10.86 6.94
C GLY A 29 -3.50 -9.38 6.58
N SER A 30 -3.31 -8.53 7.57
CA SER A 30 -2.94 -7.12 7.38
C SER A 30 -1.58 -6.95 6.69
N LYS A 31 -1.03 -8.02 6.11
CA LYS A 31 0.21 -8.05 5.37
C LYS A 31 -0.10 -8.12 3.88
N ILE A 32 0.71 -7.40 3.12
CA ILE A 32 0.69 -7.53 1.67
C ILE A 32 1.14 -8.95 1.34
N SER A 33 0.46 -9.61 0.40
CA SER A 33 0.86 -10.95 0.01
C SER A 33 2.20 -10.90 -0.71
N GLU A 34 3.05 -11.90 -0.46
CA GLU A 34 4.31 -12.00 -1.20
C GLU A 34 4.03 -12.29 -2.66
N GLY A 35 4.82 -11.71 -3.55
CA GLY A 35 4.62 -11.85 -4.99
C GLY A 35 5.18 -10.68 -5.78
N THR A 36 4.95 -10.75 -7.09
CA THR A 36 5.30 -9.68 -8.03
C THR A 36 4.03 -9.05 -8.55
N TYR A 37 3.88 -7.74 -8.38
CA TYR A 37 2.73 -6.97 -8.82
C TYR A 37 3.12 -6.10 -10.01
N TYR A 38 2.52 -6.32 -11.17
CA TYR A 38 2.81 -5.59 -12.41
C TYR A 38 1.91 -4.37 -12.54
N ILE A 39 2.45 -3.27 -13.03
CA ILE A 39 1.70 -2.03 -13.23
C ILE A 39 0.55 -2.23 -14.23
N GLU A 40 -0.60 -1.65 -13.94
CA GLU A 40 -1.74 -1.58 -14.84
C GLU A 40 -1.90 -0.14 -15.36
N ASN A 41 -2.27 0.00 -16.64
CA ASN A 41 -2.71 1.27 -17.23
C ASN A 41 -1.72 2.45 -17.11
N CYS A 42 -0.40 2.20 -17.16
CA CYS A 42 0.62 3.24 -17.17
C CYS A 42 1.50 3.15 -18.44
N GLU A 43 1.21 4.00 -19.43
CA GLU A 43 1.96 4.01 -20.71
C GLU A 43 3.41 4.49 -20.55
N ALA A 44 3.68 5.37 -19.57
CA ALA A 44 5.01 5.92 -19.34
C ALA A 44 6.01 4.87 -18.80
N TYR A 45 5.49 3.87 -18.06
CA TYR A 45 6.30 2.83 -17.42
C TYR A 45 5.68 1.44 -17.63
N PRO A 46 5.58 0.94 -18.87
CA PRO A 46 4.80 -0.26 -19.19
C PRO A 46 5.34 -1.56 -18.58
N ASN A 47 6.60 -1.54 -18.12
CA ASN A 47 7.30 -2.70 -17.54
C ASN A 47 7.58 -2.52 -16.04
N ALA A 48 6.94 -1.55 -15.39
CA ALA A 48 7.10 -1.35 -13.96
C ALA A 48 6.42 -2.46 -13.17
N TYR A 49 7.05 -2.85 -12.06
CA TYR A 49 6.51 -3.84 -11.15
C TYR A 49 7.01 -3.60 -9.73
N ILE A 50 6.35 -4.25 -8.79
CA ILE A 50 6.70 -4.26 -7.37
C ILE A 50 6.98 -5.71 -6.97
N THR A 51 8.04 -5.94 -6.19
CA THR A 51 8.27 -7.21 -5.50
C THR A 51 7.96 -7.03 -4.02
N VAL A 52 7.18 -7.95 -3.47
CA VAL A 52 6.91 -8.05 -2.03
C VAL A 52 7.47 -9.37 -1.52
N SER A 53 8.40 -9.30 -0.56
CA SER A 53 9.02 -10.48 0.05
C SER A 53 9.53 -10.15 1.45
N ASN A 54 9.36 -11.04 2.42
CA ASN A 54 9.92 -10.86 3.78
C ASN A 54 9.51 -9.53 4.45
N ASN A 55 8.26 -9.08 4.25
CA ASN A 55 7.75 -7.77 4.70
C ASN A 55 8.38 -6.55 4.01
N GLU A 56 9.20 -6.74 2.99
CA GLU A 56 9.79 -5.65 2.22
C GLU A 56 9.02 -5.42 0.92
N ILE A 57 9.02 -4.18 0.45
CA ILE A 57 8.47 -3.77 -0.84
C ILE A 57 9.54 -3.04 -1.65
N GLN A 58 9.72 -3.44 -2.91
CA GLN A 58 10.65 -2.78 -3.82
C GLN A 58 10.01 -2.55 -5.19
N PHE A 59 10.24 -1.37 -5.74
CA PHE A 59 9.76 -0.93 -7.04
C PHE A 59 10.85 -1.13 -8.09
N HIS A 60 10.42 -1.45 -9.31
CA HIS A 60 11.33 -1.76 -10.41
C HIS A 60 10.86 -1.08 -11.69
N ASN A 61 11.81 -0.73 -12.55
CA ASN A 61 11.58 -0.12 -13.87
C ASN A 61 10.68 1.14 -13.85
N ILE A 62 10.76 1.93 -12.79
CA ILE A 62 9.99 3.16 -12.61
C ILE A 62 10.86 4.25 -12.00
N ASP A 63 10.61 5.49 -12.41
CA ASP A 63 11.23 6.68 -11.81
C ASP A 63 10.19 7.41 -10.94
N LEU A 64 10.19 7.08 -9.65
CA LEU A 64 9.31 7.70 -8.65
C LEU A 64 9.69 9.16 -8.37
N ASN A 65 10.96 9.53 -8.56
CA ASN A 65 11.37 10.93 -8.43
C ASN A 65 10.73 11.79 -9.53
N ALA A 66 10.77 11.32 -10.77
CA ALA A 66 10.15 12.02 -11.90
C ALA A 66 8.64 12.20 -11.70
N LEU A 67 7.98 11.22 -11.07
CA LEU A 67 6.54 11.24 -10.83
C LEU A 67 6.12 12.14 -9.66
N TYR A 68 6.81 12.04 -8.51
CA TYR A 68 6.27 12.55 -7.24
C TYR A 68 7.18 13.55 -6.50
N ARG A 69 8.50 13.53 -6.73
CA ARG A 69 9.44 14.28 -5.87
C ARG A 69 9.22 15.79 -5.92
N LYS A 70 8.93 16.34 -7.10
CA LYS A 70 8.69 17.79 -7.26
C LYS A 70 7.55 18.26 -6.35
N GLU A 71 6.42 17.57 -6.40
CA GLU A 71 5.24 17.92 -5.61
C GLU A 71 5.47 17.73 -4.12
N GLN A 72 6.17 16.67 -3.71
CA GLN A 72 6.54 16.49 -2.30
C GLN A 72 7.42 17.64 -1.78
N LEU A 73 8.37 18.11 -2.59
CA LEU A 73 9.21 19.26 -2.23
C LEU A 73 8.39 20.55 -2.16
N GLU A 74 7.44 20.76 -3.08
CA GLU A 74 6.54 21.92 -3.03
C GLU A 74 5.66 21.90 -1.78
N ASN A 75 5.10 20.75 -1.41
CA ASN A 75 4.28 20.60 -0.22
C ASN A 75 5.10 20.76 1.07
N TYR A 76 6.30 20.18 1.12
CA TYR A 76 7.25 20.43 2.21
C TYR A 76 7.58 21.92 2.37
N ASN A 77 7.90 22.62 1.27
CA ASN A 77 8.23 24.06 1.32
C ASN A 77 7.05 24.89 1.83
N LYS A 78 5.81 24.61 1.38
CA LYS A 78 4.60 25.28 1.91
C LYS A 78 4.46 25.08 3.42
N LEU A 79 4.77 23.89 3.95
CA LEU A 79 4.67 23.61 5.38
C LEU A 79 5.77 24.33 6.19
N VAL A 80 6.98 24.44 5.64
CA VAL A 80 8.07 25.23 6.23
C VAL A 80 7.70 26.72 6.24
N GLU A 81 7.20 27.26 5.13
CA GLU A 81 6.80 28.68 5.01
C GLU A 81 5.66 29.05 5.97
N ARG A 82 4.74 28.11 6.23
CA ARG A 82 3.66 28.27 7.22
C ARG A 82 4.14 28.13 8.67
N GLY A 83 5.38 27.73 8.90
CA GLY A 83 5.92 27.44 10.22
C GLY A 83 5.33 26.18 10.87
N THR A 84 4.70 25.30 10.08
CA THR A 84 4.15 24.03 10.58
C THR A 84 5.28 23.08 10.97
N ILE A 85 6.39 23.08 10.23
CA ILE A 85 7.53 22.18 10.42
C ILE A 85 8.85 22.95 10.36
N ALA A 86 9.88 22.39 10.97
CA ALA A 86 11.24 22.93 10.89
C ALA A 86 11.85 22.68 9.50
N LYS A 87 12.64 23.64 9.02
CA LYS A 87 13.41 23.47 7.78
C LYS A 87 14.57 22.49 8.02
N LEU A 88 14.59 21.41 7.24
CA LEU A 88 15.71 20.49 7.11
C LEU A 88 16.91 21.15 6.42
N SER A 89 18.12 20.68 6.70
CA SER A 89 19.29 21.06 5.92
C SER A 89 19.20 20.51 4.50
N ASP A 90 19.83 21.18 3.53
CA ASP A 90 19.77 20.76 2.12
C ASP A 90 20.29 19.32 1.92
N SER A 91 21.30 18.92 2.68
CA SER A 91 21.83 17.55 2.65
C SER A 91 20.79 16.52 3.11
N VAL A 92 20.09 16.79 4.22
CA VAL A 92 19.06 15.88 4.73
C VAL A 92 17.88 15.86 3.78
N LEU A 93 17.42 17.04 3.33
CA LEU A 93 16.31 17.17 2.39
C LEU A 93 16.55 16.37 1.10
N ASN A 94 17.75 16.47 0.52
CA ASN A 94 18.10 15.73 -0.68
C ASN A 94 18.09 14.22 -0.48
N GLN A 95 18.51 13.73 0.68
CA GLN A 95 18.52 12.31 1.01
C GLN A 95 17.10 11.77 1.23
N VAL A 96 16.30 12.45 2.07
CA VAL A 96 14.97 11.94 2.45
C VAL A 96 13.94 12.12 1.35
N SER A 97 14.14 13.06 0.41
CA SER A 97 13.23 13.28 -0.73
C SER A 97 13.53 12.42 -1.96
N ASP A 98 14.58 11.58 -1.92
CA ASP A 98 14.93 10.72 -3.05
C ASP A 98 14.12 9.41 -3.00
N LEU A 99 12.95 9.42 -3.63
CA LEU A 99 12.03 8.28 -3.68
C LEU A 99 12.62 7.09 -4.44
N ASN A 100 13.46 7.33 -5.47
CA ASN A 100 14.12 6.24 -6.17
C ASN A 100 15.12 5.55 -5.26
N TYR A 101 15.86 6.31 -4.44
CA TYR A 101 16.74 5.71 -3.45
C TYR A 101 15.93 4.90 -2.42
N LEU A 102 14.84 5.45 -1.90
CA LEU A 102 14.04 4.80 -0.85
C LEU A 102 13.33 3.53 -1.29
N PHE A 103 12.84 3.48 -2.53
CA PHE A 103 11.88 2.44 -2.95
C PHE A 103 12.32 1.64 -4.19
N VAL A 104 13.20 2.19 -5.03
CA VAL A 104 13.64 1.54 -6.27
C VAL A 104 15.00 0.89 -6.09
N SER A 105 15.97 1.65 -5.57
CA SER A 105 17.33 1.18 -5.34
C SER A 105 17.44 0.30 -4.11
N ASN A 106 16.52 0.46 -3.15
CA ASN A 106 16.44 -0.31 -1.91
C ASN A 106 15.03 -0.84 -1.74
N ALA A 107 14.92 -1.99 -1.07
CA ALA A 107 13.63 -2.47 -0.57
C ALA A 107 13.26 -1.72 0.71
N TRP A 108 11.99 -1.36 0.84
CA TRP A 108 11.44 -0.70 2.02
C TRP A 108 10.84 -1.73 2.96
N GLU A 109 11.31 -1.79 4.20
CA GLU A 109 10.72 -2.64 5.24
C GLU A 109 9.38 -2.06 5.71
N ILE A 110 8.30 -2.83 5.54
CA ILE A 110 6.97 -2.44 6.01
C ILE A 110 6.84 -2.82 7.48
N ASN A 111 6.73 -1.81 8.34
CA ASN A 111 6.32 -2.02 9.71
C ASN A 111 4.82 -2.32 9.77
N TYR A 112 4.46 -3.59 9.87
CA TYR A 112 3.05 -4.01 9.98
C TYR A 112 2.44 -3.79 11.38
N ASP A 113 3.26 -3.51 12.40
CA ASP A 113 2.82 -3.34 13.79
C ASP A 113 2.38 -1.90 14.10
N GLU A 114 2.86 -0.91 13.33
CA GLU A 114 2.54 0.52 13.53
C GLU A 114 1.48 1.07 12.56
N VAL A 115 1.01 0.24 11.61
CA VAL A 115 0.37 0.75 10.39
C VAL A 115 -0.91 0.01 10.04
N VAL A 116 -1.92 0.15 10.90
CA VAL A 116 -3.32 -0.16 10.53
C VAL A 116 -4.18 1.04 10.93
N MET A 117 -4.12 2.11 10.13
CA MET A 117 -5.18 3.10 10.11
C MET A 117 -6.22 2.67 9.09
N ASP A 118 -7.41 2.34 9.61
CA ASP A 118 -8.65 2.01 8.93
C ASP A 118 -8.65 0.77 8.01
N LYS A 119 -9.40 -0.24 8.45
CA LYS A 119 -10.09 -1.15 7.52
C LYS A 119 -11.08 -0.32 6.70
N ASN A 120 -10.63 0.25 5.58
CA ASN A 120 -11.53 0.84 4.58
C ASN A 120 -12.24 -0.30 3.83
N GLY A 121 -13.25 -0.88 4.47
CA GLY A 121 -13.91 -2.11 4.02
C GLY A 121 -13.23 -3.39 4.53
N THR A 122 -13.72 -4.54 4.10
CA THR A 122 -13.33 -5.84 4.69
C THR A 122 -11.98 -6.38 4.22
N PHE A 123 -11.39 -5.81 3.15
CA PHE A 123 -10.24 -6.39 2.43
C PHE A 123 -9.16 -5.39 2.01
N THR A 124 -9.30 -4.11 2.34
CA THR A 124 -8.37 -3.05 1.93
C THR A 124 -7.59 -2.52 3.13
N TYR A 125 -6.28 -2.39 2.98
CA TYR A 125 -5.34 -1.98 4.02
C TYR A 125 -4.48 -0.81 3.52
N VAL A 126 -4.20 0.16 4.39
CA VAL A 126 -3.39 1.34 4.06
C VAL A 126 -2.08 1.29 4.84
N TYR A 127 -0.96 1.48 4.13
CA TYR A 127 0.39 1.52 4.68
C TYR A 127 1.07 2.87 4.43
N PHE A 128 1.59 3.47 5.49
CA PHE A 128 2.38 4.70 5.44
C PHE A 128 3.87 4.34 5.38
N CYS A 129 4.40 4.25 4.16
CA CYS A 129 5.83 4.06 3.95
C CYS A 129 6.51 5.43 3.91
N MET A 130 6.68 6.03 5.10
CA MET A 130 7.19 7.39 5.27
C MET A 130 8.52 7.36 6.01
N VAL A 131 9.45 8.23 5.61
CA VAL A 131 10.68 8.46 6.38
C VAL A 131 10.28 9.10 7.71
N PRO A 132 10.65 8.51 8.87
CA PRO A 132 10.24 8.99 10.19
C PRO A 132 10.51 10.48 10.39
N ASP A 133 9.57 11.17 11.04
CA ASP A 133 9.62 12.61 11.33
C ASP A 133 9.75 13.51 10.09
N THR A 134 9.39 13.00 8.90
CA THR A 134 9.37 13.78 7.66
C THR A 134 8.05 13.64 6.90
N TYR A 135 7.94 14.37 5.79
CA TYR A 135 6.83 14.32 4.84
C TYR A 135 7.14 13.53 3.56
N PHE A 136 8.27 12.82 3.54
CA PHE A 136 8.74 12.11 2.35
C PHE A 136 8.48 10.60 2.47
N GLY A 137 8.05 9.99 1.38
CA GLY A 137 7.59 8.61 1.34
C GLY A 137 6.38 8.43 0.45
N LYS A 138 5.67 7.30 0.56
CA LYS A 138 4.39 7.09 -0.14
C LYS A 138 3.40 6.35 0.74
N VAL A 139 2.12 6.65 0.52
CA VAL A 139 1.01 5.89 1.08
C VAL A 139 0.61 4.83 0.06
N ILE A 140 0.60 3.59 0.52
CA ILE A 140 0.23 2.41 -0.27
C ILE A 140 -1.11 1.90 0.21
N GLN A 141 -1.98 1.53 -0.72
CA GLN A 141 -3.22 0.83 -0.42
C GLN A 141 -3.20 -0.56 -1.04
N TYR A 142 -3.42 -1.59 -0.23
CA TYR A 142 -3.48 -2.97 -0.68
C TYR A 142 -4.90 -3.52 -0.61
N ASP A 143 -5.43 -3.99 -1.73
CA ASP A 143 -6.67 -4.76 -1.80
C ASP A 143 -6.32 -6.26 -1.82
N SER A 144 -6.54 -6.92 -0.68
CA SER A 144 -6.23 -8.34 -0.50
C SER A 144 -7.14 -9.30 -1.28
N LEU A 145 -8.32 -8.83 -1.69
CA LEU A 145 -9.26 -9.60 -2.50
C LEU A 145 -8.86 -9.56 -3.97
N ARG A 146 -8.48 -8.39 -4.48
CA ARG A 146 -8.07 -8.19 -5.88
C ARG A 146 -6.59 -8.40 -6.13
N LYS A 147 -5.80 -8.51 -5.08
CA LYS A 147 -4.33 -8.56 -5.12
C LYS A 147 -3.75 -7.37 -5.87
N THR A 148 -4.17 -6.17 -5.46
CA THR A 148 -3.69 -4.93 -6.06
C THR A 148 -3.01 -4.04 -5.03
N ILE A 149 -1.89 -3.46 -5.40
CA ILE A 149 -1.16 -2.43 -4.68
C ILE A 149 -1.37 -1.11 -5.41
N GLN A 150 -1.92 -0.11 -4.73
CA GLN A 150 -2.16 1.22 -5.26
C GLN A 150 -1.27 2.24 -4.57
N LEU A 151 -0.58 3.08 -5.34
CA LEU A 151 0.13 4.25 -4.83
C LEU A 151 -0.83 5.42 -4.92
N ASN A 152 -1.30 5.87 -3.76
CA ASN A 152 -2.22 6.99 -3.69
C ASN A 152 -1.48 8.31 -3.91
N ASP A 153 -2.19 9.24 -4.51
CA ASP A 153 -1.75 10.61 -4.71
C ASP A 153 -2.95 11.56 -4.65
N GLU A 154 -2.71 12.84 -4.39
CA GLU A 154 -3.78 13.85 -4.41
C GLU A 154 -4.29 14.08 -5.84
N ASP A 155 -3.39 13.95 -6.81
CA ASP A 155 -3.72 13.95 -8.23
C ASP A 155 -4.12 12.54 -8.69
N VAL A 156 -5.40 12.39 -9.06
CA VAL A 156 -5.96 11.09 -9.49
C VAL A 156 -5.26 10.53 -10.73
N ASP A 157 -4.71 11.39 -11.60
CA ASP A 157 -4.02 10.97 -12.82
C ASP A 157 -2.62 10.40 -12.54
N LYS A 158 -2.11 10.59 -11.30
CA LYS A 158 -0.83 10.05 -10.82
C LYS A 158 -0.99 8.81 -9.95
N ILE A 159 -2.22 8.33 -9.75
CA ILE A 159 -2.46 7.07 -9.05
C ILE A 159 -1.94 5.93 -9.91
N LEU A 160 -1.05 5.13 -9.33
CA LEU A 160 -0.55 3.92 -9.98
C LEU A 160 -1.16 2.70 -9.32
N VAL A 161 -1.59 1.75 -10.13
CA VAL A 161 -2.13 0.47 -9.67
C VAL A 161 -1.23 -0.65 -10.19
N PHE A 162 -0.87 -1.55 -9.30
CA PHE A 162 -0.08 -2.75 -9.58
C PHE A 162 -0.89 -3.97 -9.19
N LYS A 163 -0.84 -5.04 -9.97
CA LYS A 163 -1.62 -6.24 -9.77
C LYS A 163 -0.76 -7.50 -9.87
N GLU A 164 -1.01 -8.44 -8.97
CA GLU A 164 -0.38 -9.76 -8.95
C GLU A 164 -0.71 -10.58 -10.20
#